data_AF-A0A6I3CL59-F1
#
_entry.id   AF-A0A6I3CL59-F1
#
_cell.length_a   1.000
_cell.length_b   1.000
_cell.length_c   1.000
_cell.angle_alpha   90.00
_cell.angle_beta   90.00
_cell.angle_gamma   90.00
#
_symmetry.space_group_name_H-M   'P 1'
#
loop_
_entity.id
_entity.type
_entity.pdbx_description
1 polymer ?
#
loop_
_entity_poly.entity_id
_entity_poly.type
_entity_poly.pdbx_seq_one_letter_code
_entity_poly.pdbx_strand_id
1 'polypeptide(L)'
;MSTPPIDREPIESYEVTGKRTKELTRRQIKKARITGIVMFALAAIVMFFLAPAAAGTSTFGLSFADETIQLPPLSVPSQGSLWVLAMVLGFLGATQFFRGFQSRTTVILGIAFAVFVFSIMVWATAGQEFSLISMLVSTIARATPIALGALSGILCERSGVVNIGIEGMLLGGAFTGVVMGSLLGGWVGLLAAT
;
A
#
# COMPACT_ATOMS: atom_id res chain seq x y z
N MET A 1 -19.17 -72.47 35.59
CA MET A 1 -19.99 -71.60 34.71
C MET A 1 -19.02 -70.74 33.92
N SER A 2 -18.58 -71.21 32.74
CA SER A 2 -17.53 -70.56 31.92
C SER A 2 -18.16 -69.69 30.83
N THR A 3 -17.88 -68.40 30.86
CA THR A 3 -18.26 -67.44 29.80
C THR A 3 -17.51 -67.76 28.51
N PRO A 4 -18.14 -67.61 27.32
CA PRO A 4 -17.50 -67.86 26.03
C PRO A 4 -16.43 -66.79 25.72
N PRO A 5 -15.44 -67.09 24.84
CA PRO A 5 -14.39 -66.15 24.51
C PRO A 5 -14.93 -65.05 23.59
N ILE A 6 -14.75 -63.79 24.00
CA ILE A 6 -15.07 -62.62 23.19
C ILE A 6 -13.93 -62.44 22.19
N ASP A 7 -14.17 -62.82 20.94
CA ASP A 7 -13.28 -62.56 19.83
C ASP A 7 -13.27 -61.04 19.58
N ARG A 8 -12.18 -60.38 19.96
CA ARG A 8 -12.03 -58.93 19.77
C ARG A 8 -11.46 -58.73 18.38
N GLU A 9 -12.30 -58.28 17.44
CA GLU A 9 -11.79 -57.73 16.18
C GLU A 9 -10.74 -56.65 16.48
N PRO A 10 -9.67 -56.54 15.67
CA PRO A 10 -8.65 -55.55 15.92
C PRO A 10 -9.28 -54.17 15.75
N ILE A 11 -9.36 -53.42 16.85
CA ILE A 11 -9.78 -52.02 16.84
C ILE A 11 -8.76 -51.28 15.99
N GLU A 12 -9.12 -51.00 14.74
CA GLU A 12 -8.29 -50.25 13.81
C GLU A 12 -8.11 -48.85 14.40
N SER A 13 -6.93 -48.62 14.98
CA SER A 13 -6.48 -47.34 15.48
C SER A 13 -6.27 -46.40 14.30
N TYR A 14 -7.36 -45.86 13.74
CA TYR A 14 -7.30 -44.81 12.72
C TYR A 14 -7.11 -43.41 13.32
N GLU A 15 -6.81 -43.30 14.62
CA GLU A 15 -6.61 -42.02 15.30
C GLU A 15 -5.24 -41.35 15.03
N VAL A 16 -4.32 -41.99 14.33
CA VAL A 16 -2.96 -41.45 14.16
C VAL A 16 -2.51 -41.48 12.70
N THR A 17 -3.10 -40.64 11.85
CA THR A 17 -2.35 -39.86 10.83
C THR A 17 -3.24 -38.70 10.34
N GLY A 18 -3.68 -37.86 11.28
CA GLY A 18 -4.24 -36.55 10.96
C GLY A 18 -3.12 -35.54 10.71
N LYS A 19 -2.31 -35.70 9.65
CA LYS A 19 -1.63 -34.52 9.08
C LYS A 19 -2.76 -33.61 8.63
N ARG A 20 -3.11 -32.60 9.44
CA ARG A 20 -4.02 -31.50 9.06
C ARG A 20 -3.47 -30.84 7.80
N THR A 21 -3.79 -31.39 6.63
CA THR A 21 -4.10 -30.56 5.48
C THR A 21 -5.21 -29.64 5.98
N LYS A 22 -4.86 -28.38 6.25
CA LYS A 22 -5.87 -27.34 6.38
C LYS A 22 -6.64 -27.35 5.06
N GLU A 23 -7.75 -28.08 4.99
CA GLU A 23 -8.66 -27.97 3.87
C GLU A 23 -9.10 -26.50 3.83
N LEU A 24 -8.60 -25.79 2.82
CA LEU A 24 -8.94 -24.40 2.62
C LEU A 24 -10.45 -24.33 2.39
N THR A 25 -11.17 -23.58 3.23
CA THR A 25 -12.60 -23.37 3.03
C THR A 25 -12.82 -22.77 1.63
N ARG A 26 -13.92 -23.10 0.93
CA ARG A 26 -14.23 -22.52 -0.41
C ARG A 26 -14.06 -21.00 -0.46
N ARG A 27 -14.40 -20.29 0.61
CA ARG A 27 -14.20 -18.84 0.77
C ARG A 27 -12.72 -18.42 0.72
N GLN A 28 -11.83 -19.20 1.33
CA GLN A 28 -10.40 -18.93 1.37
C GLN A 28 -9.75 -19.21 0.02
N ILE A 29 -10.18 -20.27 -0.67
CA ILE A 29 -9.77 -20.56 -2.05
C ILE A 29 -10.20 -19.42 -2.98
N LYS A 30 -11.46 -18.97 -2.87
CA LYS A 30 -11.99 -17.84 -3.66
C LYS A 30 -11.19 -16.55 -3.39
N LYS A 31 -10.93 -16.23 -2.12
CA LYS A 31 -10.14 -15.05 -1.73
C LYS A 31 -8.71 -15.12 -2.29
N ALA A 32 -8.04 -16.25 -2.16
CA ALA A 32 -6.69 -16.45 -2.70
C ALA A 32 -6.65 -16.27 -4.23
N ARG A 33 -7.61 -16.87 -4.95
CA ARG A 33 -7.73 -16.71 -6.41
C ARG A 33 -7.96 -15.26 -6.83
N ILE A 34 -8.90 -14.55 -6.18
CA ILE A 34 -9.16 -13.14 -6.47
C ILE A 34 -7.90 -12.30 -6.24
N THR A 35 -7.22 -12.49 -5.10
CA THR A 35 -5.98 -11.75 -4.82
C THR A 35 -4.85 -12.07 -5.82
N GLY A 36 -4.72 -13.32 -6.26
CA GLY A 36 -3.76 -13.71 -7.28
C GLY A 36 -4.08 -13.07 -8.64
N ILE A 37 -5.35 -13.07 -9.05
CA ILE A 37 -5.81 -12.42 -10.28
C ILE A 37 -5.52 -10.92 -10.24
N VAL A 38 -5.79 -10.24 -9.12
CA VAL A 38 -5.47 -8.82 -8.95
C VAL A 38 -3.97 -8.58 -9.14
N MET A 39 -3.10 -9.40 -8.52
CA MET A 39 -1.65 -9.24 -8.67
C MET A 39 -1.17 -9.50 -10.10
N PHE A 40 -1.75 -10.48 -10.80
CA PHE A 40 -1.47 -10.68 -12.22
C PHE A 40 -1.95 -9.52 -13.09
N ALA A 41 -3.11 -8.94 -12.79
CA ALA A 41 -3.59 -7.76 -13.49
C ALA A 41 -2.65 -6.56 -13.28
N LEU A 42 -2.18 -6.33 -12.05
CA LEU A 42 -1.17 -5.30 -11.77
C LEU A 42 0.14 -5.57 -12.51
N ALA A 43 0.62 -6.82 -12.51
CA ALA A 43 1.82 -7.21 -13.27
C ALA A 43 1.63 -6.96 -14.77
N ALA A 44 0.46 -7.30 -15.34
CA ALA A 44 0.14 -7.07 -16.74
C ALA A 44 0.08 -5.57 -17.08
N ILE A 45 -0.46 -4.73 -16.19
CA ILE A 45 -0.44 -3.27 -16.37
C ILE A 45 1.01 -2.77 -16.46
N VAL A 46 1.88 -3.20 -15.54
CA VAL A 46 3.29 -2.81 -15.57
C VAL A 46 3.97 -3.32 -16.84
N MET A 47 3.71 -4.58 -17.21
CA MET A 47 4.36 -5.26 -18.33
C MET A 47 3.96 -4.70 -19.69
N PHE A 48 2.68 -4.43 -19.92
CA PHE A 48 2.15 -4.06 -21.24
C PHE A 48 1.98 -2.55 -21.43
N PHE A 49 1.82 -1.78 -20.34
CA PHE A 49 1.60 -0.33 -20.44
C PHE A 49 2.79 0.49 -19.95
N LEU A 50 3.29 0.23 -18.74
CA LEU A 50 4.35 1.08 -18.16
C LEU A 50 5.73 0.77 -18.74
N ALA A 51 6.14 -0.51 -18.77
CA ALA A 51 7.49 -0.90 -19.17
C ALA A 51 7.81 -0.51 -20.63
N PRO A 52 6.92 -0.67 -21.62
CA PRO A 52 7.19 -0.25 -22.99
C PRO A 52 7.18 1.27 -23.17
N ALA A 53 6.45 2.00 -22.32
CA ALA A 53 6.34 3.45 -22.38
C ALA A 53 7.45 4.20 -21.62
N ALA A 54 8.24 3.50 -20.81
CA ALA A 54 9.35 4.08 -20.07
C ALA A 54 10.64 4.05 -20.89
N ALA A 55 11.16 5.23 -21.24
CA ALA A 55 12.45 5.39 -21.90
C ALA A 55 13.45 6.11 -20.98
N GLY A 56 14.72 5.71 -21.05
CA GLY A 56 15.81 6.36 -20.32
C GLY A 56 16.05 5.80 -18.91
N THR A 57 16.63 6.65 -18.06
CA THR A 57 16.97 6.35 -16.67
C THR A 57 16.08 7.17 -15.74
N SER A 58 15.57 6.54 -14.68
CA SER A 58 14.85 7.23 -13.62
C SER A 58 15.83 7.60 -12.52
N THR A 59 15.98 8.90 -12.24
CA THR A 59 16.94 9.40 -11.27
C THR A 59 16.21 9.95 -10.05
N PHE A 60 16.46 9.33 -8.90
CA PHE A 60 15.82 9.64 -7.62
C PHE A 60 16.78 10.39 -6.70
N GLY A 61 16.59 11.71 -6.56
CA GLY A 61 17.35 12.56 -5.66
C GLY A 61 17.04 12.27 -4.19
N LEU A 62 18.10 12.08 -3.41
CA LEU A 62 18.05 11.71 -1.98
C LEU A 62 18.53 12.83 -1.05
N SER A 63 18.64 14.07 -1.53
CA SER A 63 19.03 15.23 -0.73
C SER A 63 18.15 16.44 -1.00
N PHE A 64 18.11 17.36 -0.04
CA PHE A 64 17.53 18.68 -0.25
C PHE A 64 18.48 19.57 -1.09
N ALA A 65 17.92 20.58 -1.75
CA ALA A 65 18.71 21.50 -2.57
C ALA A 65 19.77 22.28 -1.76
N ASP A 66 19.46 22.61 -0.51
CA ASP A 66 20.31 23.40 0.40
C ASP A 66 21.05 22.54 1.44
N GLU A 67 21.20 21.24 1.20
CA GLU A 67 21.85 20.34 2.16
C GLU A 67 23.38 20.38 2.04
N THR A 68 24.08 20.55 3.17
CA THR A 68 25.56 20.60 3.23
C THR A 68 26.21 19.27 2.84
N ILE A 69 25.50 18.16 3.01
CA ILE A 69 25.92 16.81 2.63
C ILE A 69 24.96 16.29 1.58
N GLN A 70 25.40 16.23 0.32
CA GLN A 70 24.59 15.71 -0.78
C GLN A 70 24.80 14.21 -0.95
N LEU A 71 23.71 13.45 -0.80
CA LEU A 71 23.68 12.03 -1.08
C LEU A 71 23.60 11.81 -2.60
N PRO A 72 24.41 10.90 -3.16
CA PRO A 72 24.35 10.56 -4.57
C PRO A 72 22.93 10.13 -4.97
N PRO A 73 22.39 10.63 -6.10
CA PRO A 73 21.07 10.25 -6.54
C PRO A 73 21.02 8.78 -6.95
N LEU A 74 19.92 8.11 -6.64
CA LEU A 74 19.68 6.74 -7.03
C LEU A 74 19.17 6.69 -8.47
N SER A 75 20.05 6.38 -9.41
CA SER A 75 19.69 6.19 -10.82
C SER A 75 19.39 4.72 -11.10
N VAL A 76 18.20 4.43 -11.66
CA VAL A 76 17.81 3.09 -12.09
C VAL A 76 17.36 3.11 -13.55
N PRO A 77 17.79 2.13 -14.39
CA PRO A 77 17.28 2.00 -15.75
C PRO A 77 15.76 1.76 -15.73
N SER A 78 14.97 2.66 -16.31
CA SER A 78 13.51 2.69 -16.12
C SER A 78 12.86 1.42 -16.68
N GLN A 79 13.18 1.10 -17.94
CA GLN A 79 12.62 -0.05 -18.63
C GLN A 79 12.99 -1.37 -17.94
N GLY A 80 14.29 -1.58 -17.66
CA GLY A 80 14.76 -2.80 -17.00
C GLY A 80 14.16 -3.00 -15.62
N SER A 81 14.05 -1.94 -14.82
CA SER A 81 13.45 -1.99 -13.49
C SER A 81 11.97 -2.36 -13.55
N LEU A 82 11.21 -1.82 -14.51
CA LEU A 82 9.78 -2.13 -14.65
C LEU A 82 9.53 -3.59 -15.04
N TRP A 83 10.38 -4.19 -15.89
CA TRP A 83 10.29 -5.63 -16.18
C TRP A 83 10.56 -6.48 -14.93
N VAL A 84 11.56 -6.11 -14.14
CA VAL A 84 11.85 -6.81 -12.87
C VAL A 84 10.68 -6.68 -11.89
N LEU A 85 10.12 -5.49 -11.72
CA LEU A 85 8.98 -5.27 -10.83
C LEU A 85 7.72 -6.00 -11.31
N ALA A 86 7.47 -6.06 -12.63
CA ALA A 86 6.40 -6.86 -13.21
C ALA A 86 6.59 -8.37 -12.93
N MET A 87 7.82 -8.87 -13.04
CA MET A 87 8.14 -10.25 -12.69
C MET A 87 7.92 -10.53 -11.20
N VAL A 88 8.29 -9.61 -10.32
CA VAL A 88 8.04 -9.73 -8.87
C VAL A 88 6.54 -9.78 -8.58
N LEU A 89 5.73 -8.89 -9.17
CA LEU A 89 4.28 -8.90 -9.02
C LEU A 89 3.65 -10.19 -9.56
N GLY A 90 4.11 -10.66 -10.72
CA GLY A 90 3.67 -11.93 -11.30
C GLY A 90 4.04 -13.12 -10.41
N PHE A 91 5.23 -13.13 -9.83
CA PHE A 91 5.67 -14.17 -8.90
C PHE A 91 4.84 -14.17 -7.59
N LEU A 92 4.57 -13.00 -7.02
CA LEU A 92 3.68 -12.86 -5.86
C LEU A 92 2.25 -13.32 -6.21
N GLY A 93 1.76 -12.98 -7.40
CA GLY A 93 0.47 -13.44 -7.93
C GLY A 93 0.40 -14.96 -8.07
N ALA A 94 1.43 -15.57 -8.67
CA ALA A 94 1.51 -17.02 -8.87
C ALA A 94 1.60 -17.77 -7.52
N THR A 95 2.49 -17.32 -6.64
CA THR A 95 2.63 -17.93 -5.31
C THR A 95 1.34 -17.85 -4.50
N GLN A 96 0.61 -16.74 -4.58
CA GLN A 96 -0.71 -16.60 -3.96
C GLN A 96 -1.78 -17.49 -4.60
N PHE A 97 -1.76 -17.61 -5.93
CA PHE A 97 -2.73 -18.41 -6.69
C PHE A 97 -2.60 -19.92 -6.41
N PHE A 98 -1.36 -20.43 -6.32
CA PHE A 98 -1.09 -21.85 -6.10
C PHE A 98 -1.01 -22.26 -4.62
N ARG A 99 -0.42 -21.42 -3.75
CA ARG A 99 -0.15 -21.80 -2.35
C ARG A 99 -1.17 -21.25 -1.34
N GLY A 100 -1.92 -20.21 -1.68
CA GLY A 100 -2.95 -19.61 -0.82
C GLY A 100 -2.43 -19.21 0.57
N PHE A 101 -1.75 -18.06 0.68
CA PHE A 101 -1.20 -17.58 1.96
C PHE A 101 -2.28 -17.10 2.93
N GLN A 102 -2.94 -18.05 3.60
CA GLN A 102 -4.14 -17.82 4.40
C GLN A 102 -3.99 -16.69 5.45
N SER A 103 -2.85 -16.61 6.15
CA SER A 103 -2.59 -15.58 7.18
C SER A 103 -1.81 -14.37 6.68
N ARG A 104 -1.02 -14.52 5.60
CA ARG A 104 -0.14 -13.45 5.11
C ARG A 104 -0.71 -12.69 3.91
N THR A 105 -1.91 -13.04 3.44
CA THR A 105 -2.54 -12.40 2.26
C THR A 105 -2.59 -10.88 2.38
N THR A 106 -2.95 -10.32 3.54
CA THR A 106 -3.02 -8.86 3.72
C THR A 106 -1.66 -8.20 3.60
N VAL A 107 -0.62 -8.81 4.19
CA VAL A 107 0.76 -8.30 4.11
C VAL A 107 1.30 -8.41 2.69
N ILE A 108 1.08 -9.55 2.02
CA ILE A 108 1.49 -9.75 0.62
C ILE A 108 0.79 -8.76 -0.29
N LEU A 109 -0.50 -8.47 -0.06
CA LEU A 109 -1.24 -7.47 -0.82
C LEU A 109 -0.66 -6.07 -0.58
N GLY A 110 -0.30 -5.72 0.66
CA GLY A 110 0.38 -4.46 0.98
C GLY A 110 1.74 -4.34 0.30
N ILE A 111 2.53 -5.41 0.29
CA ILE A 111 3.82 -5.46 -0.42
C ILE A 111 3.60 -5.32 -1.93
N ALA A 112 2.66 -6.06 -2.51
CA ALA A 112 2.34 -5.97 -3.94
C ALA A 112 1.86 -4.56 -4.33
N PHE A 113 1.05 -3.93 -3.47
CA PHE A 113 0.64 -2.54 -3.67
C PHE A 113 1.83 -1.58 -3.63
N ALA A 114 2.74 -1.72 -2.66
CA ALA A 114 3.95 -0.92 -2.59
C ALA A 114 4.86 -1.10 -3.82
N VAL A 115 5.05 -2.35 -4.28
CA VAL A 115 5.80 -2.67 -5.51
C VAL A 115 5.13 -2.05 -6.73
N PHE A 116 3.81 -2.08 -6.81
CA PHE A 116 3.05 -1.48 -7.91
C PHE A 116 3.15 0.05 -7.89
N VAL A 117 3.01 0.70 -6.73
CA VAL A 117 3.21 2.14 -6.58
C VAL A 117 4.63 2.54 -6.97
N PHE A 118 5.64 1.78 -6.53
CA PHE A 118 7.02 2.02 -6.93
C PHE A 118 7.22 1.86 -8.45
N SER A 119 6.54 0.90 -9.07
CA SER A 119 6.54 0.75 -10.54
C SER A 119 5.96 2.00 -11.22
N ILE A 120 4.84 2.53 -10.72
CA ILE A 120 4.28 3.79 -11.22
C ILE A 120 5.27 4.94 -11.04
N MET A 121 5.98 5.01 -9.91
CA MET A 121 6.99 6.04 -9.68
C MET A 121 8.15 5.95 -10.68
N VAL A 122 8.68 4.75 -10.92
CA VAL A 122 9.75 4.54 -11.91
C VAL A 122 9.30 4.96 -13.30
N TRP A 123 8.08 4.63 -13.69
CA TRP A 123 7.51 5.07 -14.98
C TRP A 123 7.29 6.58 -15.03
N ALA A 124 6.73 7.19 -13.99
CA ALA A 124 6.42 8.62 -13.94
C ALA A 124 7.69 9.51 -13.94
N THR A 125 8.82 8.94 -13.53
CA THR A 125 10.14 9.62 -13.51
C THR A 125 11.06 9.12 -14.62
N ALA A 126 10.55 8.35 -15.59
CA ALA A 126 11.37 7.82 -16.67
C ALA A 126 11.97 8.94 -17.51
N GLY A 127 13.30 8.96 -17.59
CA GLY A 127 14.06 9.95 -18.37
C GLY A 127 14.12 11.34 -17.73
N GLN A 128 13.69 11.50 -16.47
CA GLN A 128 13.73 12.76 -15.73
C GLN A 128 14.41 12.57 -14.37
N GLU A 129 14.87 13.67 -13.78
CA GLU A 129 15.40 13.69 -12.42
C GLU A 129 14.36 14.24 -11.45
N PHE A 130 14.20 13.58 -10.30
CA PHE A 130 13.18 13.96 -9.33
C PHE A 130 13.64 13.76 -7.89
N SER A 131 13.40 14.74 -7.01
CA SER A 131 13.73 14.64 -5.58
C SER A 131 12.66 13.87 -4.81
N LEU A 132 13.01 12.68 -4.31
CA LEU A 132 12.14 11.86 -3.46
C LEU A 132 11.77 12.59 -2.18
N ILE A 133 12.73 13.31 -1.61
CA ILE A 133 12.57 14.01 -0.35
C ILE A 133 11.56 15.15 -0.50
N SER A 134 11.72 16.00 -1.52
CA SER A 134 10.79 17.11 -1.75
C SER A 134 9.37 16.61 -2.01
N MET A 135 9.22 15.48 -2.71
CA MET A 135 7.92 14.86 -2.92
C MET A 135 7.30 14.38 -1.62
N LEU A 136 8.07 13.67 -0.80
CA LEU A 136 7.61 13.14 0.48
C LEU A 136 7.16 14.29 1.39
N VAL A 137 7.95 15.35 1.49
CA VAL A 137 7.60 16.55 2.26
C VAL A 137 6.31 17.18 1.72
N SER A 138 6.18 17.36 0.39
CA SER A 138 4.97 17.95 -0.20
C SER A 138 3.73 17.06 0.01
N THR A 139 3.92 15.74 0.00
CA THR A 139 2.85 14.76 0.19
C THR A 139 2.35 14.82 1.62
N ILE A 140 3.27 14.82 2.60
CA ILE A 140 2.92 14.95 4.01
C ILE A 140 2.24 16.29 4.26
N ALA A 141 2.81 17.40 3.79
CA ALA A 141 2.26 18.74 3.99
C ALA A 141 0.81 18.86 3.49
N ARG A 142 0.47 18.21 2.37
CA ARG A 142 -0.89 18.19 1.81
C ARG A 142 -1.80 17.14 2.47
N ALA A 143 -1.26 15.99 2.86
CA ALA A 143 -2.04 14.91 3.48
C ALA A 143 -2.45 15.24 4.92
N THR A 144 -1.63 15.96 5.68
CA THR A 144 -1.90 16.33 7.07
C THR A 144 -3.27 17.03 7.26
N PRO A 145 -3.61 18.12 6.56
CA PRO A 145 -4.90 18.78 6.75
C PRO A 145 -6.08 17.88 6.35
N ILE A 146 -5.91 17.04 5.32
CA ILE A 146 -6.93 16.07 4.90
C ILE A 146 -7.17 15.03 6.01
N ALA A 147 -6.10 14.51 6.61
CA ALA A 147 -6.20 13.55 7.71
C ALA A 147 -6.86 14.18 8.95
N LEU A 148 -6.50 15.42 9.29
CA LEU A 148 -7.14 16.15 10.40
C LEU A 148 -8.63 16.41 10.14
N GLY A 149 -9.00 16.74 8.91
CA GLY A 149 -10.41 16.87 8.51
C GLY A 149 -11.19 15.55 8.56
N ALA A 150 -10.57 14.44 8.15
CA ALA A 150 -11.18 13.12 8.28
C ALA A 150 -11.40 12.72 9.75
N LEU A 151 -10.42 13.01 10.62
CA LEU A 151 -10.53 12.74 12.06
C LEU A 151 -11.65 13.54 12.73
N SER A 152 -11.82 14.82 12.40
CA SER A 152 -12.94 15.61 12.93
C SER A 152 -14.29 15.13 12.41
N GLY A 153 -14.38 14.66 11.16
CA GLY A 153 -15.58 13.99 10.64
C GLY A 153 -15.98 12.75 11.45
N ILE A 154 -15.02 11.89 11.80
CA ILE A 154 -15.26 10.69 12.64
C ILE A 154 -15.72 11.08 14.05
N LEU A 155 -15.17 12.16 14.62
CA LEU A 155 -15.61 12.70 15.92
C LEU A 155 -17.06 13.22 15.85
N CYS A 156 -17.41 13.93 14.78
CA CYS A 156 -18.75 14.44 14.52
C CYS A 156 -19.79 13.31 14.41
N GLU A 157 -19.47 12.24 13.68
CA GLU A 157 -20.31 11.04 13.58
C GLU A 157 -20.59 10.45 14.98
N ARG A 158 -19.57 10.40 15.84
CA ARG A 158 -19.71 9.93 17.23
C ARG A 158 -20.61 10.81 18.10
N SER A 159 -20.67 12.11 17.82
CA SER A 159 -21.58 13.05 18.50
C SER A 159 -23.00 13.08 17.94
N GLY A 160 -23.28 12.32 16.86
CA GLY A 160 -24.58 12.32 16.20
C GLY A 160 -24.88 13.61 15.43
N VAL A 161 -23.85 14.42 15.12
CA VAL A 161 -23.98 15.70 14.41
C VAL A 161 -23.12 15.64 13.16
N VAL A 162 -23.71 15.88 11.99
CA VAL A 162 -22.96 15.91 10.72
C VAL A 162 -22.43 17.33 10.47
N ASN A 163 -21.11 17.50 10.44
CA ASN A 163 -20.48 18.79 10.14
C ASN A 163 -20.30 18.97 8.61
N ILE A 164 -21.32 19.53 7.95
CA ILE A 164 -21.27 19.89 6.53
C ILE A 164 -20.36 21.10 6.26
N GLY A 165 -20.12 21.92 7.29
CA GLY A 165 -19.31 23.15 7.19
C GLY A 165 -17.80 22.93 7.31
N ILE A 166 -17.34 21.69 7.47
CA ILE A 166 -15.93 21.37 7.73
C ILE A 166 -14.99 21.86 6.61
N GLU A 167 -15.38 21.70 5.35
CA GLU A 167 -14.61 22.18 4.20
C GLU A 167 -14.53 23.72 4.21
N GLY A 168 -15.63 24.39 4.60
CA GLY A 168 -15.68 25.84 4.75
C GLY A 168 -14.82 26.35 5.91
N MET A 169 -14.77 25.64 7.03
CA MET A 169 -13.90 26.00 8.17
C MET A 169 -12.43 25.88 7.80
N LEU A 170 -12.04 24.80 7.11
CA LEU A 170 -10.66 24.61 6.65
C LEU A 170 -10.24 25.65 5.61
N LEU A 171 -11.11 25.95 4.63
CA LEU A 171 -10.83 26.98 3.62
C LEU A 171 -10.83 28.39 4.22
N GLY A 172 -11.74 28.68 5.14
CA GLY A 172 -11.84 29.95 5.85
C GLY A 172 -10.61 30.22 6.71
N GLY A 173 -10.15 29.23 7.49
CA GLY A 173 -8.91 29.30 8.26
C GLY A 173 -7.68 29.44 7.36
N ALA A 174 -7.59 28.65 6.29
CA ALA A 174 -6.48 28.76 5.32
C ALA A 174 -6.42 30.14 4.65
N PHE A 175 -7.56 30.67 4.19
CA PHE A 175 -7.64 31.99 3.58
C PHE A 175 -7.24 33.10 4.57
N THR A 176 -7.84 33.10 5.76
CA THR A 176 -7.57 34.11 6.80
C THR A 176 -6.11 34.05 7.24
N GLY A 177 -5.56 32.84 7.40
CA GLY A 177 -4.17 32.63 7.73
C GLY A 177 -3.19 33.13 6.67
N VAL A 178 -3.49 32.89 5.37
CA VAL A 178 -2.66 33.40 4.26
C VAL A 178 -2.73 34.93 4.19
N VAL A 179 -3.93 35.52 4.31
CA VAL A 179 -4.12 36.98 4.28
C VAL A 179 -3.37 37.64 5.43
N MET A 180 -3.62 37.20 6.68
CA MET A 180 -2.96 37.78 7.85
C MET A 180 -1.47 37.48 7.89
N GLY A 181 -1.05 36.30 7.43
CA GLY A 181 0.35 35.93 7.30
C GLY A 181 1.11 36.80 6.30
N SER A 182 0.45 37.17 5.19
CA SER A 182 1.02 38.05 4.18
C SER A 182 1.14 39.50 4.66
N LEU A 183 0.21 39.96 5.51
CA LEU A 183 0.19 41.35 5.99
C LEU A 183 1.04 41.58 7.24
N LEU A 184 1.01 40.64 8.19
CA LEU A 184 1.53 40.81 9.55
C LEU A 184 2.61 39.79 9.93
N GLY A 185 2.94 38.86 9.02
CA GLY A 185 3.97 37.85 9.19
C GLY A 185 3.43 36.46 9.57
N GLY A 186 4.22 35.43 9.27
CA GLY A 186 3.78 34.03 9.33
C GLY A 186 3.22 33.57 10.68
N TRP A 187 3.75 34.08 11.80
CA TRP A 187 3.23 33.76 13.14
C TRP A 187 1.82 34.31 13.38
N VAL A 188 1.55 35.52 12.90
CA VAL A 188 0.21 36.13 12.98
C VAL A 188 -0.75 35.40 12.05
N GLY A 189 -0.28 35.02 10.86
CA GLY A 189 -1.03 34.14 9.95
C GLY A 189 -1.40 32.81 10.58
N LEU A 190 -0.48 32.17 11.31
CA LEU A 190 -0.76 30.90 12.01
C LEU A 190 -1.86 31.06 13.06
N LEU A 191 -1.79 32.12 13.88
CA LEU A 191 -2.81 32.40 14.90
C LEU A 191 -4.16 32.78 14.29
N ALA A 192 -4.16 33.40 13.12
CA ALA A 192 -5.36 33.76 12.38
C ALA A 192 -5.97 32.58 11.58
N ALA A 193 -5.25 31.47 11.45
CA ALA A 193 -5.67 30.28 10.68
C ALA A 193 -6.55 29.30 11.48
N THR A 194 -7.23 29.78 12.51
CA THR A 194 -8.08 29.00 13.43
C THR A 194 -9.55 29.04 13.05
#